data_AF-C0VY94-F1
#
_entry.id   AF-C0VY94-F1
#
_cell.length_a   1.000
_cell.length_b   1.000
_cell.length_c   1.000
_cell.angle_alpha   90.00
_cell.angle_beta   90.00
_cell.angle_gamma   90.00
#
_symmetry.space_group_name_H-M   'P 1'
#
loop_
_entity.id
_entity.type
_entity.pdbx_description
1 polymer ?
#
loop_
_entity_poly.entity_id
_entity_poly.type
_entity_poly.pdbx_seq_one_letter_code
_entity_poly.pdbx_strand_id
1 'polypeptide(L)'
;MTKYPFKLITSITSPNDSGTRPLSWITHIDIHHWGPPDAGLRIEGVTAHLCNPNAKDRYGNPAPVSSHLVVSAGIVYQIVDFSRIAWHAYPDNEHSIGIECNPRCSKDDFETVAQSIAYCWDLIGRIVPLQGHKDANPALGTECPGRYYPRLKELYNLALKYYRRATKTQPKPTTLPRKKGKKMLFVYLKDYSTGSHKPGSGHLYALVGSGFFCRFTGQAQANRFAEEYGNAVEVTDSMWNALADSAKSGSNSSGYRDSVDADISRIANAVVGE
;
A
#
# COMPACT_ATOMS: atom_id res chain seq x y z
N MET A 1 -10.86 10.22 -6.42
CA MET A 1 -10.59 9.65 -7.76
C MET A 1 -9.13 9.22 -7.80
N THR A 2 -8.81 8.10 -8.44
CA THR A 2 -7.41 7.67 -8.58
C THR A 2 -6.68 8.63 -9.53
N LYS A 3 -5.35 8.74 -9.42
CA LYS A 3 -4.51 9.48 -10.38
C LYS A 3 -4.32 8.74 -11.71
N TYR A 4 -5.00 7.61 -11.87
CA TYR A 4 -4.95 6.72 -13.02
C TYR A 4 -6.29 6.82 -13.77
N PRO A 5 -6.30 6.72 -15.11
CA PRO A 5 -7.49 7.01 -15.91
C PRO A 5 -8.55 5.89 -15.90
N PHE A 6 -8.43 4.87 -15.04
CA PHE A 6 -9.43 3.83 -14.87
C PHE A 6 -10.47 4.19 -13.80
N LYS A 7 -11.69 3.68 -13.96
CA LYS A 7 -12.73 3.70 -12.93
C LYS A 7 -12.40 2.65 -11.86
N LEU A 8 -12.06 3.11 -10.66
CA LEU A 8 -11.90 2.24 -9.49
C LEU A 8 -13.25 2.01 -8.80
N ILE A 9 -13.57 0.75 -8.52
CA ILE A 9 -14.75 0.34 -7.76
C ILE A 9 -14.28 -0.39 -6.51
N THR A 10 -14.61 0.16 -5.35
CA THR A 10 -14.30 -0.39 -4.02
C THR A 10 -15.56 -0.76 -3.22
N SER A 11 -16.75 -0.50 -3.76
CA SER A 11 -18.03 -0.78 -3.11
C SER A 11 -18.43 -2.26 -3.15
N ILE A 12 -17.65 -3.11 -3.82
CA ILE A 12 -17.82 -4.56 -3.86
C ILE A 12 -16.58 -5.17 -3.23
N THR A 13 -16.78 -5.97 -2.19
CA THR A 13 -15.70 -6.63 -1.45
C THR A 13 -15.92 -8.13 -1.41
N SER A 14 -14.82 -8.88 -1.40
CA SER A 14 -14.83 -10.33 -1.24
C SER A 14 -14.64 -10.68 0.24
N PRO A 15 -15.42 -11.62 0.80
CA PRO A 15 -15.18 -12.16 2.13
C PRO A 15 -14.07 -13.24 2.15
N ASN A 16 -13.54 -13.62 0.99
CA ASN A 16 -12.60 -14.73 0.84
C ASN A 16 -11.17 -14.23 1.05
N ASP A 17 -10.77 -13.99 2.28
CA ASP A 17 -9.42 -13.52 2.61
C ASP A 17 -8.92 -14.07 3.95
N SER A 18 -7.65 -13.84 4.24
CA SER A 18 -7.03 -14.21 5.52
C SER A 18 -6.43 -13.00 6.22
N GLY A 19 -6.87 -12.76 7.45
CA GLY A 19 -6.20 -11.86 8.39
C GLY A 19 -5.80 -10.49 7.84
N THR A 20 -4.76 -9.92 8.42
CA THR A 20 -4.15 -8.67 7.95
C THR A 20 -2.64 -8.83 7.92
N ARG A 21 -1.98 -8.03 7.06
CA ARG A 21 -0.53 -7.94 6.89
C ARG A 21 -0.14 -6.48 6.67
N PRO A 22 1.09 -6.09 7.05
CA PRO A 22 1.63 -4.80 6.64
C PRO A 22 1.99 -4.82 5.15
N LEU A 23 1.81 -3.69 4.45
CA LEU A 23 2.17 -3.57 3.03
C LEU A 23 3.67 -3.78 2.75
N SER A 24 4.52 -3.69 3.77
CA SER A 24 5.96 -4.01 3.67
C SER A 24 6.24 -5.49 3.40
N TRP A 25 5.29 -6.39 3.67
CA TRP A 25 5.43 -7.82 3.38
C TRP A 25 5.22 -8.17 1.91
N ILE A 26 4.65 -7.25 1.13
CA ILE A 26 4.39 -7.49 -0.28
C ILE A 26 5.72 -7.46 -1.04
N THR A 27 6.18 -8.59 -1.56
CA THR A 27 7.45 -8.70 -2.28
C THR A 27 7.28 -8.66 -3.79
N HIS A 28 6.08 -8.94 -4.30
CA HIS A 28 5.76 -8.97 -5.73
C HIS A 28 4.26 -8.79 -6.01
N ILE A 29 3.92 -8.64 -7.29
CA ILE A 29 2.54 -8.65 -7.79
C ILE A 29 2.38 -9.89 -8.68
N ASP A 30 1.40 -10.73 -8.35
CA ASP A 30 1.03 -11.86 -9.19
C ASP A 30 0.03 -11.42 -10.25
N ILE A 31 0.37 -11.69 -11.51
CA ILE A 31 -0.52 -11.51 -12.64
C ILE A 31 -1.28 -12.82 -12.86
N HIS A 32 -2.59 -12.69 -12.93
CA HIS A 32 -3.54 -13.75 -13.23
C HIS A 32 -4.39 -13.38 -14.46
N HIS A 33 -5.07 -14.35 -15.06
CA HIS A 33 -6.25 -14.10 -15.86
C HIS A 33 -7.41 -14.96 -15.39
N TRP A 34 -8.62 -14.42 -15.52
CA TRP A 34 -9.83 -15.18 -15.26
C TRP A 34 -10.21 -16.00 -16.49
N GLY A 35 -10.58 -17.27 -16.29
CA GLY A 35 -11.17 -18.13 -17.31
C GLY A 35 -10.41 -18.20 -18.66
N PRO A 36 -10.94 -18.94 -19.63
CA PRO A 36 -10.35 -18.98 -20.96
C PRO A 36 -10.82 -17.76 -21.79
N PRO A 37 -9.99 -17.28 -22.75
CA PRO A 37 -10.26 -16.05 -23.51
C PRO A 37 -11.53 -16.09 -24.37
N ASP A 38 -11.97 -17.28 -24.76
CA ASP A 38 -13.10 -17.57 -25.64
C ASP A 38 -14.41 -17.84 -24.90
N ALA A 39 -14.39 -18.03 -23.56
CA ALA A 39 -15.61 -18.24 -22.77
C ALA A 39 -16.53 -17.00 -22.67
N GLY A 40 -16.12 -15.84 -23.18
CA GLY A 40 -16.95 -14.64 -23.19
C GLY A 40 -17.28 -14.08 -21.80
N LEU A 41 -16.57 -14.52 -20.76
CA LEU A 41 -16.79 -14.04 -19.38
C LEU A 41 -16.59 -12.53 -19.29
N ARG A 42 -17.47 -11.90 -18.50
CA ARG A 42 -17.49 -10.47 -18.21
C ARG A 42 -16.97 -10.20 -16.81
N ILE A 43 -16.39 -9.02 -16.62
CA ILE A 43 -15.74 -8.65 -15.36
C ILE A 43 -16.70 -8.75 -14.18
N GLU A 44 -17.96 -8.36 -14.34
CA GLU A 44 -18.96 -8.39 -13.26
C GLU A 44 -19.25 -9.81 -12.77
N GLY A 45 -19.34 -10.77 -13.70
CA GLY A 45 -19.55 -12.18 -13.36
C GLY A 45 -18.35 -12.80 -12.67
N VAL A 46 -17.14 -12.43 -13.10
CA VAL A 46 -15.88 -12.86 -12.47
C VAL A 46 -15.76 -12.27 -11.07
N THR A 47 -16.01 -10.96 -10.93
CA THR A 47 -16.03 -10.29 -9.63
C THR A 47 -17.05 -10.94 -8.69
N ALA A 48 -18.26 -11.24 -9.16
CA ALA A 48 -19.27 -11.92 -8.35
C ALA A 48 -18.81 -13.32 -7.91
N HIS A 49 -18.15 -14.09 -8.79
CA HIS A 49 -17.59 -15.39 -8.46
C HIS A 49 -16.48 -15.28 -7.38
N LEU A 50 -15.54 -14.34 -7.54
CA LEU A 50 -14.45 -14.10 -6.59
C LEU A 50 -14.94 -13.54 -5.24
N CYS A 51 -16.16 -13.01 -5.17
CA CYS A 51 -16.80 -12.56 -3.93
C CYS A 51 -17.75 -13.60 -3.32
N ASN A 52 -17.89 -14.78 -3.93
CA ASN A 52 -18.79 -15.81 -3.43
C ASN A 52 -18.09 -16.71 -2.40
N PRO A 53 -18.48 -16.69 -1.11
CA PRO A 53 -17.91 -17.58 -0.09
C PRO A 53 -18.31 -19.05 -0.29
N ASN A 54 -19.34 -19.30 -1.09
CA ASN A 54 -19.83 -20.62 -1.43
C ASN A 54 -19.41 -21.06 -2.85
N ALA A 55 -18.36 -20.44 -3.42
CA ALA A 55 -17.84 -20.87 -4.72
C ALA A 55 -17.41 -22.34 -4.65
N LYS A 56 -17.61 -23.06 -5.75
CA LYS A 56 -17.33 -24.49 -5.87
C LYS A 56 -16.40 -24.76 -7.05
N ASP A 57 -15.57 -25.79 -6.92
CA ASP A 57 -14.79 -26.32 -8.03
C ASP A 57 -15.69 -27.07 -9.04
N ARG A 58 -15.09 -27.56 -10.13
CA ARG A 58 -15.79 -28.34 -11.16
C ARG A 58 -16.40 -29.67 -10.66
N TYR A 59 -16.05 -30.10 -9.46
CA TYR A 59 -16.54 -31.32 -8.82
C TYR A 59 -17.58 -31.03 -7.73
N GLY A 60 -17.90 -29.76 -7.49
CA GLY A 60 -18.89 -29.33 -6.49
C GLY A 60 -18.34 -29.19 -5.07
N ASN A 61 -17.02 -29.28 -4.87
CA ASN A 61 -16.38 -29.06 -3.57
C ASN A 61 -16.24 -27.56 -3.30
N PRO A 62 -16.33 -27.10 -2.04
CA PRO A 62 -16.05 -25.71 -1.68
C PRO A 62 -14.64 -25.30 -2.14
N ALA A 63 -14.58 -24.24 -2.95
CA ALA A 63 -13.35 -23.68 -3.48
C ALA A 63 -13.46 -22.14 -3.57
N PRO A 64 -13.68 -21.45 -2.44
CA PRO A 64 -13.65 -19.99 -2.42
C PRO A 64 -12.25 -19.49 -2.79
N VAL A 65 -12.22 -18.50 -3.66
CA VAL A 65 -11.01 -17.83 -4.16
C VAL A 65 -11.28 -16.33 -4.23
N SER A 66 -10.21 -15.54 -4.27
CA SER A 66 -10.29 -14.09 -4.45
C SER A 66 -8.99 -13.55 -5.01
N SER A 67 -8.99 -12.29 -5.41
CA SER A 67 -7.80 -11.50 -5.73
C SER A 67 -7.94 -10.11 -5.13
N HIS A 68 -6.88 -9.31 -5.15
CA HIS A 68 -7.02 -7.92 -4.70
C HIS A 68 -7.73 -7.10 -5.76
N LEU A 69 -7.31 -7.25 -7.02
CA LEU A 69 -7.84 -6.51 -8.15
C LEU A 69 -8.44 -7.42 -9.22
N VAL A 70 -9.54 -7.00 -9.82
CA VAL A 70 -10.10 -7.55 -11.06
C VAL A 70 -10.13 -6.44 -12.11
N VAL A 71 -9.47 -6.66 -13.25
CA VAL A 71 -9.12 -5.59 -14.21
C VAL A 71 -9.57 -5.91 -15.63
N SER A 72 -10.32 -4.99 -16.23
CA SER A 72 -10.58 -4.93 -17.67
C SER A 72 -10.41 -3.51 -18.18
N ALA A 73 -10.41 -3.29 -19.50
CA ALA A 73 -10.31 -2.00 -20.15
C ALA A 73 -11.10 -0.89 -19.42
N GLY A 74 -10.38 0.07 -18.83
CA GLY A 74 -10.93 1.26 -18.18
C GLY A 74 -11.60 1.05 -16.82
N ILE A 75 -11.63 -0.17 -16.27
CA ILE A 75 -12.33 -0.48 -15.02
C ILE A 75 -11.54 -1.45 -14.14
N VAL A 76 -11.50 -1.14 -12.84
CA VAL A 76 -10.79 -1.93 -11.83
C VAL A 76 -11.70 -2.11 -10.63
N TYR A 77 -11.97 -3.35 -10.25
CA TYR A 77 -12.58 -3.67 -8.96
C TYR A 77 -11.48 -4.00 -7.96
N GLN A 78 -11.43 -3.29 -6.84
CA GLN A 78 -10.62 -3.67 -5.69
C GLN A 78 -11.53 -4.41 -4.70
N ILE A 79 -11.45 -5.74 -4.71
CA ILE A 79 -12.37 -6.59 -3.94
C ILE A 79 -11.77 -7.08 -2.62
N VAL A 80 -10.43 -7.10 -2.49
CA VAL A 80 -9.75 -7.33 -1.22
C VAL A 80 -8.80 -6.16 -0.97
N ASP A 81 -8.82 -5.64 0.27
CA ASP A 81 -7.90 -4.58 0.68
C ASP A 81 -6.45 -5.08 0.65
N PHE A 82 -5.49 -4.25 0.22
CA PHE A 82 -4.09 -4.68 0.09
C PHE A 82 -3.42 -5.06 1.43
N SER A 83 -3.97 -4.60 2.56
CA SER A 83 -3.56 -5.01 3.90
C SER A 83 -4.16 -6.35 4.33
N ARG A 84 -5.03 -6.97 3.54
CA ARG A 84 -5.56 -8.33 3.76
C ARG A 84 -4.94 -9.32 2.78
N ILE A 85 -5.00 -10.61 3.10
CA ILE A 85 -4.42 -11.67 2.27
C ILE A 85 -5.53 -12.29 1.40
N ALA A 86 -5.55 -11.96 0.10
CA ALA A 86 -6.44 -12.63 -0.85
C ALA A 86 -6.01 -14.10 -1.14
N TRP A 87 -6.94 -14.92 -1.62
CA TRP A 87 -6.75 -16.34 -1.91
C TRP A 87 -6.60 -16.59 -3.42
N HIS A 88 -5.46 -16.21 -4.00
CA HIS A 88 -5.25 -16.26 -5.46
C HIS A 88 -4.13 -17.20 -5.93
N ALA A 89 -3.01 -17.30 -5.20
CA ALA A 89 -1.81 -18.02 -5.59
C ALA A 89 -1.12 -18.61 -4.34
N TYR A 90 -1.46 -19.84 -3.94
CA TYR A 90 -0.67 -20.52 -2.91
C TYR A 90 0.67 -21.00 -3.51
N PRO A 91 1.84 -20.69 -2.90
CA PRO A 91 2.04 -20.18 -1.53
C PRO A 91 2.19 -18.66 -1.39
N ASP A 92 2.21 -17.90 -2.49
CA ASP A 92 2.53 -16.47 -2.51
C ASP A 92 1.46 -15.55 -1.89
N ASN A 93 0.24 -16.05 -1.64
CA ASN A 93 -0.89 -15.31 -1.08
C ASN A 93 -0.48 -14.26 -0.03
N GLU A 94 0.33 -14.63 0.97
CA GLU A 94 0.72 -13.76 2.09
C GLU A 94 1.64 -12.60 1.67
N HIS A 95 2.45 -12.78 0.63
CA HIS A 95 3.51 -11.87 0.22
C HIS A 95 3.26 -11.18 -1.13
N SER A 96 2.09 -11.37 -1.73
CA SER A 96 1.80 -10.80 -3.04
C SER A 96 0.43 -10.12 -3.14
N ILE A 97 0.31 -9.30 -4.18
CA ILE A 97 -0.95 -8.77 -4.66
C ILE A 97 -1.36 -9.55 -5.92
N GLY A 98 -2.44 -10.31 -5.86
CA GLY A 98 -3.07 -10.88 -7.05
C GLY A 98 -3.89 -9.86 -7.86
N ILE A 99 -3.63 -9.80 -9.16
CA ILE A 99 -4.42 -9.07 -10.16
C ILE A 99 -5.02 -10.05 -11.17
N GLU A 100 -6.33 -10.19 -11.16
CA GLU A 100 -7.10 -10.97 -12.14
C GLU A 100 -7.36 -10.12 -13.38
N CYS A 101 -6.80 -10.51 -14.52
CA CYS A 101 -6.86 -9.75 -15.77
C CYS A 101 -7.83 -10.37 -16.79
N ASN A 102 -8.41 -9.53 -17.65
CA ASN A 102 -9.20 -10.01 -18.78
C ASN A 102 -8.35 -10.89 -19.73
N PRO A 103 -8.67 -12.19 -19.93
CA PRO A 103 -7.85 -13.13 -20.68
C PRO A 103 -7.70 -12.77 -22.16
N ARG A 104 -8.60 -11.92 -22.70
CA ARG A 104 -8.51 -11.44 -24.08
C ARG A 104 -7.26 -10.59 -24.30
N CYS A 105 -6.75 -9.93 -23.25
CA CYS A 105 -5.51 -9.15 -23.28
C CYS A 105 -5.50 -8.14 -24.45
N SER A 106 -6.62 -7.43 -24.64
CA SER A 106 -6.68 -6.35 -25.63
C SER A 106 -5.68 -5.24 -25.28
N LYS A 107 -5.40 -4.33 -26.21
CA LYS A 107 -4.54 -3.18 -25.95
C LYS A 107 -5.02 -2.38 -24.73
N ASP A 108 -6.33 -2.13 -24.64
CA ASP A 108 -6.92 -1.34 -23.56
C ASP A 108 -6.95 -2.10 -22.22
N ASP A 109 -7.14 -3.43 -22.25
CA ASP A 109 -6.97 -4.27 -21.05
C ASP A 109 -5.51 -4.20 -20.57
N PHE A 110 -4.54 -4.36 -21.48
CA PHE A 110 -3.11 -4.33 -21.15
C PHE A 110 -2.68 -2.97 -20.57
N GLU A 111 -3.19 -1.88 -21.14
CA GLU A 111 -2.99 -0.52 -20.65
C GLU A 111 -3.55 -0.35 -19.23
N THR A 112 -4.76 -0.85 -18.98
CA THR A 112 -5.41 -0.73 -17.68
C THR A 112 -4.67 -1.56 -16.62
N VAL A 113 -4.23 -2.77 -16.96
CA VAL A 113 -3.42 -3.61 -16.05
C VAL A 113 -2.11 -2.92 -15.69
N ALA A 114 -1.43 -2.28 -16.65
CA ALA A 114 -0.20 -1.52 -16.37
C ALA A 114 -0.46 -0.34 -15.40
N GLN A 115 -1.59 0.35 -15.56
CA GLN A 115 -2.01 1.41 -14.64
C GLN A 115 -2.35 0.86 -13.25
N SER A 116 -3.00 -0.30 -13.17
CA SER A 116 -3.30 -0.99 -11.91
C SER A 116 -2.03 -1.40 -11.17
N ILE A 117 -1.00 -1.89 -11.87
CA ILE A 117 0.31 -2.21 -11.28
C ILE A 117 0.95 -0.96 -10.71
N ALA A 118 0.93 0.15 -11.45
CA ALA A 118 1.46 1.42 -10.99
C ALA A 118 0.71 1.93 -9.73
N TYR A 119 -0.61 1.79 -9.71
CA TYR A 119 -1.46 2.07 -8.56
C TYR A 119 -1.07 1.22 -7.33
N CYS A 120 -0.81 -0.08 -7.52
CA CYS A 120 -0.29 -0.92 -6.45
C CYS A 120 1.06 -0.40 -5.92
N TRP A 121 2.02 -0.08 -6.79
CA TRP A 121 3.33 0.43 -6.35
C TRP A 121 3.26 1.74 -5.57
N ASP A 122 2.31 2.62 -5.87
CA ASP A 122 2.10 3.82 -5.06
C ASP A 122 1.61 3.51 -3.66
N LEU A 123 0.61 2.63 -3.55
CA LEU A 123 0.04 2.26 -2.25
C LEU A 123 1.05 1.52 -1.38
N ILE A 124 1.86 0.66 -2.00
CA ILE A 124 2.93 -0.07 -1.34
C ILE A 124 4.13 0.85 -1.01
N GLY A 125 4.25 2.00 -1.70
CA GLY A 125 5.35 2.96 -1.53
C GLY A 125 6.67 2.55 -2.18
N ARG A 126 6.70 1.47 -2.97
CA ARG A 126 7.89 1.01 -3.70
C ARG A 126 7.51 0.18 -4.91
N ILE A 127 8.46 0.05 -5.84
CA ILE A 127 8.34 -0.82 -7.01
C ILE A 127 8.74 -2.25 -6.61
N VAL A 128 7.84 -3.19 -6.87
CA VAL A 128 8.08 -4.63 -6.69
C VAL A 128 7.99 -5.37 -8.04
N PRO A 129 8.68 -6.51 -8.22
CA PRO A 129 8.61 -7.29 -9.47
C PRO A 129 7.20 -7.83 -9.75
N LEU A 130 7.00 -8.24 -11.01
CA LEU A 130 5.82 -9.00 -11.43
C LEU A 130 6.18 -10.48 -11.53
N GLN A 131 5.24 -11.33 -11.16
CA GLN A 131 5.31 -12.77 -11.33
C GLN A 131 4.03 -13.26 -12.03
N GLY A 132 4.12 -14.34 -12.81
CA GLY A 132 2.92 -15.00 -13.33
C GLY A 132 2.45 -16.08 -12.37
N HIS A 133 1.14 -16.28 -12.23
CA HIS A 133 0.60 -17.32 -11.33
C HIS A 133 1.23 -18.72 -11.54
N LYS A 134 1.55 -19.11 -12.77
CA LYS A 134 2.26 -20.37 -13.05
C LYS A 134 3.64 -20.51 -12.40
N ASP A 135 4.28 -19.42 -12.03
CA ASP A 135 5.59 -19.43 -11.35
C ASP A 135 5.44 -19.53 -9.83
N ALA A 136 4.29 -19.16 -9.27
CA ALA A 136 4.01 -19.25 -7.84
C ALA A 136 4.00 -20.71 -7.35
N ASN A 137 3.39 -21.59 -8.14
CA ASN A 137 3.41 -23.02 -7.87
C ASN A 137 3.51 -23.84 -9.17
N PRO A 138 4.73 -24.03 -9.70
CA PRO A 138 4.95 -24.72 -10.97
C PRO A 138 4.43 -26.16 -10.98
N ALA A 139 4.32 -26.80 -9.81
CA ALA A 139 3.81 -28.16 -9.68
C ALA A 139 2.32 -28.30 -10.01
N LEU A 140 1.54 -27.21 -9.93
CA LEU A 140 0.12 -27.20 -10.28
C LEU A 140 -0.13 -27.06 -11.79
N GLY A 141 0.89 -26.71 -12.58
CA GLY A 141 0.80 -26.71 -14.05
C GLY A 141 -0.25 -25.77 -14.64
N THR A 142 -0.59 -24.68 -13.94
CA THR A 142 -1.58 -23.71 -14.44
C THR A 142 -1.09 -23.00 -15.70
N GLU A 143 -2.00 -22.71 -16.63
CA GLU A 143 -1.72 -21.92 -17.84
C GLU A 143 -1.75 -20.40 -17.57
N CYS A 144 -2.21 -20.01 -16.39
CA CYS A 144 -2.30 -18.63 -15.93
C CYS A 144 -0.90 -18.02 -15.73
N PRO A 145 -0.56 -16.81 -16.24
CA PRO A 145 -1.44 -15.76 -16.73
C PRO A 145 -1.68 -15.72 -18.27
N GLY A 146 -1.50 -16.84 -18.97
CA GLY A 146 -1.83 -16.96 -20.39
C GLY A 146 -1.14 -15.90 -21.26
N ARG A 147 -1.93 -15.11 -22.02
CA ARG A 147 -1.42 -14.10 -22.96
C ARG A 147 -0.55 -13.00 -22.31
N TYR A 148 -0.66 -12.80 -21.00
CA TYR A 148 0.17 -11.81 -20.29
C TYR A 148 1.56 -12.34 -19.96
N TYR A 149 1.75 -13.65 -19.80
CA TYR A 149 3.01 -14.24 -19.36
C TYR A 149 4.23 -13.87 -20.23
N PRO A 150 4.20 -14.06 -21.57
CA PRO A 150 5.33 -13.65 -22.42
C PRO A 150 5.54 -12.13 -22.47
N ARG A 151 4.59 -11.34 -21.93
CA ARG A 151 4.56 -9.88 -21.97
C ARG A 151 4.79 -9.24 -20.60
N LEU A 152 5.15 -9.99 -19.55
CA LEU A 152 5.37 -9.44 -18.21
C LEU A 152 6.42 -8.32 -18.18
N LYS A 153 7.50 -8.44 -18.97
CA LYS A 153 8.52 -7.38 -19.08
C LYS A 153 7.98 -6.11 -19.74
N GLU A 154 7.16 -6.27 -20.78
CA GLU A 154 6.49 -5.15 -21.47
C GLU A 154 5.54 -4.45 -20.49
N LEU A 155 4.76 -5.24 -19.76
CA LEU A 155 3.78 -4.78 -18.78
C LEU A 155 4.45 -4.02 -17.63
N TYR A 156 5.54 -4.56 -17.08
CA TYR A 156 6.36 -3.90 -16.06
C TYR A 156 6.88 -2.54 -16.53
N ASN A 157 7.43 -2.48 -17.75
CA ASN A 157 7.97 -1.23 -18.31
C ASN A 157 6.88 -0.18 -18.54
N LEU A 158 5.68 -0.61 -18.96
CA LEU A 158 4.55 0.28 -19.13
C LEU A 158 4.04 0.80 -17.78
N ALA A 159 3.92 -0.06 -16.77
CA ALA A 159 3.58 0.34 -15.41
C ALA A 159 4.60 1.33 -14.84
N LEU A 160 5.89 1.14 -15.11
CA LEU A 160 6.94 2.05 -14.65
C LEU A 160 6.81 3.45 -15.26
N LYS A 161 6.41 3.54 -16.53
CA LYS A 161 6.09 4.83 -17.17
C LYS A 161 4.92 5.51 -16.48
N TYR A 162 3.87 4.76 -16.15
CA TYR A 162 2.70 5.28 -15.44
C TYR A 162 3.03 5.75 -14.04
N TYR A 163 3.72 4.93 -13.26
CA TYR A 163 4.19 5.28 -11.92
C TYR A 163 5.00 6.58 -11.94
N ARG A 164 6.00 6.68 -12.82
CA ARG A 164 6.83 7.90 -12.98
C ARG A 164 6.05 9.12 -13.46
N ARG A 165 5.07 8.94 -14.34
CA ARG A 165 4.21 10.06 -14.78
C ARG A 165 3.38 10.56 -13.61
N ALA A 166 2.79 9.63 -12.86
CA ALA A 166 1.92 9.92 -11.74
C ALA A 166 2.68 10.57 -10.57
N THR A 167 3.96 10.26 -10.37
CA THR A 167 4.83 10.97 -9.41
C THR A 167 5.27 12.34 -9.91
N LYS A 168 5.48 12.53 -11.22
CA LYS A 168 5.79 13.85 -11.81
C LYS A 168 4.61 14.83 -11.80
N THR A 169 3.38 14.32 -11.86
CA THR A 169 2.15 15.14 -11.78
C THR A 169 1.71 15.44 -10.36
N GLN A 170 2.41 14.95 -9.33
CA GLN A 170 2.27 15.56 -8.01
C GLN A 170 2.77 17.01 -8.13
N PRO A 171 1.98 18.02 -7.73
CA PRO A 171 2.52 19.35 -7.62
C PRO A 171 3.75 19.26 -6.72
N LYS A 172 4.90 19.78 -7.20
CA LYS A 172 5.99 20.21 -6.30
C LYS A 172 5.29 20.94 -5.16
N PRO A 173 5.54 20.63 -3.87
CA PRO A 173 4.83 21.26 -2.76
C PRO A 173 4.76 22.76 -3.04
N THR A 174 3.55 23.24 -3.33
CA THR A 174 3.36 24.65 -3.59
C THR A 174 3.79 25.32 -2.31
N THR A 175 4.85 26.10 -2.36
CA THR A 175 5.22 26.97 -1.26
C THR A 175 4.09 27.99 -1.15
N LEU A 176 3.05 27.63 -0.38
CA LEU A 176 2.18 28.61 0.24
C LEU A 176 3.11 29.64 0.92
N PRO A 177 2.78 30.94 0.90
CA PRO A 177 3.55 31.92 1.64
C PRO A 177 3.67 31.43 3.08
N ARG A 178 4.89 31.01 3.41
CA ARG A 178 5.25 30.34 4.65
C ARG A 178 4.99 31.33 5.78
N LYS A 179 3.87 31.19 6.49
CA LYS A 179 3.73 31.83 7.80
C LYS A 179 4.92 31.34 8.63
N LYS A 180 5.71 32.26 9.19
CA LYS A 180 6.93 31.95 9.96
C LYS A 180 6.58 30.98 11.10
N GLY A 181 6.76 29.69 10.86
CA GLY A 181 6.72 28.68 11.91
C GLY A 181 7.95 28.79 12.80
N LYS A 182 7.84 28.35 14.05
CA LYS A 182 9.00 28.26 14.95
C LYS A 182 9.89 27.11 14.47
N LYS A 183 11.20 27.35 14.39
CA LYS A 183 12.18 26.33 13.98
C LYS A 183 12.38 25.33 15.12
N MET A 184 12.20 24.05 14.84
CA MET A 184 12.56 22.94 15.73
C MET A 184 13.85 22.27 15.23
N LEU A 185 14.68 21.79 16.16
CA LEU A 185 15.91 21.04 15.87
C LEU A 185 15.67 19.55 16.15
N PHE A 186 15.95 18.71 15.15
CA PHE A 186 16.00 17.26 15.34
C PHE A 186 17.38 16.90 15.90
N VAL A 187 17.43 16.38 17.13
CA VAL A 187 18.68 16.08 17.83
C VAL A 187 18.81 14.58 18.04
N TYR A 188 19.95 14.05 17.62
CA TYR A 188 20.40 12.70 17.93
C TYR A 188 21.00 12.66 19.33
N LEU A 189 20.47 11.80 20.21
CA LEU A 189 20.97 11.62 21.57
C LEU A 189 21.61 10.23 21.69
N LYS A 190 22.91 10.21 21.99
CA LYS A 190 23.58 8.97 22.41
C LYS A 190 23.06 8.57 23.78
N ASP A 191 22.60 7.33 23.90
CA ASP A 191 22.28 6.74 25.19
C ASP A 191 23.57 6.41 25.94
N TYR A 192 23.80 7.06 27.08
CA TYR A 192 24.94 6.83 27.96
C TYR A 192 24.60 5.92 29.15
N SER A 193 23.36 5.43 29.26
CA SER A 193 22.88 4.75 30.47
C SER A 193 23.42 3.33 30.67
N THR A 194 24.00 2.70 29.65
CA THR A 194 24.42 1.28 29.72
C THR A 194 25.92 1.05 29.77
N GLY A 195 26.76 2.10 29.71
CA GLY A 195 28.23 1.98 29.82
C GLY A 195 28.90 1.03 28.83
N SER A 196 28.17 0.51 27.84
CA SER A 196 28.62 -0.55 26.95
C SER A 196 28.20 -0.21 25.53
N HIS A 197 29.19 0.05 24.67
CA HIS A 197 29.03 0.30 23.25
C HIS A 197 28.66 -0.98 22.49
N LYS A 198 27.51 -1.59 22.81
CA LYS A 198 26.96 -2.69 22.01
C LYS A 198 26.03 -2.10 20.94
N PRO A 199 26.27 -2.38 19.64
CA PRO A 199 25.31 -2.07 18.59
C PRO A 199 23.97 -2.74 18.92
N GLY A 200 22.89 -1.95 18.99
CA GLY A 200 21.53 -2.44 19.24
C GLY A 200 20.88 -1.98 20.56
N SER A 201 21.61 -1.32 21.47
CA SER A 201 21.02 -0.78 22.69
C SER A 201 20.76 0.73 22.60
N GLY A 202 19.63 1.11 22.00
CA GLY A 202 18.95 2.38 22.30
C GLY A 202 19.53 3.65 21.69
N HIS A 203 19.35 3.86 20.38
CA HIS A 203 19.44 5.22 19.83
C HIS A 203 18.17 6.00 20.20
N LEU A 204 18.33 7.15 20.86
CA LEU A 204 17.24 8.03 21.27
C LEU A 204 17.26 9.28 20.40
N TYR A 205 16.12 9.62 19.84
CA TYR A 205 15.97 10.83 19.02
C TYR A 205 15.04 11.79 19.75
N ALA A 206 15.27 13.08 19.57
CA ALA A 206 14.39 14.10 20.14
C ALA A 206 14.06 15.22 19.15
N LEU A 207 12.81 15.69 19.20
CA LEU A 207 12.43 16.98 18.64
C LEU A 207 12.56 18.03 19.74
N VAL A 208 13.42 19.03 19.52
CA VAL A 208 13.70 20.09 20.48
C VAL A 208 13.30 21.44 19.90
N GLY A 209 12.57 22.23 20.68
CA GLY A 209 12.41 23.66 20.43
C GLY A 209 12.00 24.40 21.69
N SER A 210 11.65 25.68 21.53
CA SER A 210 11.48 26.60 22.66
C SER A 210 10.41 26.12 23.65
N GLY A 211 10.86 25.46 24.73
CA GLY A 211 10.01 24.97 25.83
C GLY A 211 9.47 23.55 25.69
N PHE A 212 9.95 22.74 24.74
CA PHE A 212 9.41 21.39 24.52
C PHE A 212 10.48 20.34 24.13
N PHE A 213 10.23 19.09 24.55
CA PHE A 213 11.05 17.90 24.29
C PHE A 213 10.14 16.70 23.98
N CYS A 214 10.18 16.17 22.76
CA CYS A 214 9.55 14.88 22.43
C CYS A 214 10.64 13.84 22.19
N ARG A 215 10.58 12.71 22.90
CA ARG A 215 11.53 11.60 22.83
C ARG A 215 10.94 10.46 22.02
N PHE A 216 11.69 9.97 21.03
CA PHE A 216 11.39 8.70 20.38
C PHE A 216 12.09 7.56 21.12
N THR A 217 11.35 6.52 21.49
CA THR A 217 11.92 5.27 22.02
C THR A 217 12.08 4.28 20.87
N GLY A 218 13.29 4.25 20.29
CA GLY A 218 13.67 3.23 19.31
C GLY A 218 14.14 3.80 17.96
N GLN A 219 15.19 3.19 17.43
CA GLN A 219 15.84 3.59 16.18
C GLN A 219 14.92 3.45 14.96
N ALA A 220 14.06 2.45 14.94
CA ALA A 220 13.16 2.18 13.81
C ALA A 220 12.05 3.22 13.66
N GLN A 221 11.56 3.82 14.75
CA GLN A 221 10.55 4.87 14.69
C GLN A 221 11.17 6.19 14.24
N ALA A 222 12.37 6.51 14.73
CA ALA A 222 13.06 7.73 14.36
C ALA A 222 13.54 7.74 12.91
N ASN A 223 14.02 6.58 12.41
CA ASN A 223 14.39 6.45 11.00
C ASN A 223 13.17 6.65 10.09
N ARG A 224 12.00 6.07 10.45
CA ARG A 224 10.74 6.28 9.72
C ARG A 224 10.33 7.75 9.67
N PHE A 225 10.40 8.44 10.82
CA PHE A 225 10.10 9.86 10.87
C PHE A 225 11.05 10.70 9.99
N ALA A 226 12.35 10.39 10.01
CA ALA A 226 13.34 11.09 9.19
C ALA A 226 13.19 10.80 7.69
N GLU A 227 12.79 9.58 7.31
CA GLU A 227 12.50 9.21 5.93
C GLU A 227 11.25 9.90 5.38
N GLU A 228 10.22 10.05 6.22
CA GLU A 228 8.92 10.60 5.83
C GLU A 228 8.92 12.13 5.76
N TYR A 229 9.63 12.80 6.67
CA TYR A 229 9.57 14.26 6.82
C TYR A 229 10.92 14.98 6.61
N GLY A 230 11.99 14.23 6.35
CA GLY A 230 13.35 14.75 6.21
C GLY A 230 14.00 15.15 7.55
N ASN A 231 15.25 15.62 7.49
CA ASN A 231 16.05 15.94 8.69
C ASN A 231 15.63 17.25 9.38
N ALA A 232 14.58 17.91 8.91
CA ALA A 232 14.05 19.15 9.45
C ALA A 232 12.55 19.23 9.20
N VAL A 233 11.76 19.25 10.28
CA VAL A 233 10.29 19.34 10.21
C VAL A 233 9.85 20.70 10.70
N GLU A 234 9.08 21.41 9.88
CA GLU A 234 8.42 22.64 10.29
C GLU A 234 7.03 22.29 10.83
N VAL A 235 6.82 22.60 12.11
CA VAL A 235 5.62 22.25 12.84
C VAL A 235 4.64 23.41 12.81
N THR A 236 3.38 23.15 12.47
CA THR A 236 2.31 24.18 12.51
C THR A 236 1.93 24.51 13.95
N ASP A 237 1.37 25.70 14.19
CA ASP A 237 0.94 26.13 15.53
C ASP A 237 -0.13 25.19 16.13
N SER A 238 -0.97 24.58 15.28
CA SER A 238 -1.98 23.61 15.72
C SER A 238 -1.34 22.32 16.26
N MET A 239 -0.35 21.79 15.53
CA MET A 239 0.39 20.61 15.97
C MET A 239 1.21 20.92 17.22
N TRP A 240 1.79 22.12 17.29
CA TRP A 240 2.49 22.62 18.48
C TRP A 240 1.59 22.66 19.71
N ASN A 241 0.38 23.21 19.60
CA ASN A 241 -0.55 23.33 20.73
C ASN A 241 -1.03 21.94 21.21
N ALA A 242 -1.35 21.03 20.28
CA ALA A 242 -1.75 19.67 20.62
C ALA A 242 -0.66 18.89 21.39
N LEU A 243 0.59 18.99 20.93
CA LEU A 243 1.74 18.36 21.60
C LEU A 243 2.02 19.00 22.98
N ALA A 244 1.89 20.32 23.08
CA ALA A 244 2.10 21.05 24.33
C ALA A 244 1.03 20.71 25.39
N ASP A 245 -0.23 20.55 24.98
CA ASP A 245 -1.31 20.22 25.90
C ASP A 245 -1.25 18.75 26.37
N SER A 246 -0.80 17.84 25.50
CA SER A 246 -0.51 16.46 25.89
C SER A 246 0.62 16.38 26.91
N ALA A 247 1.70 17.14 26.74
CA ALA A 247 2.83 17.15 27.67
C ALA A 247 2.47 17.72 29.05
N LYS A 248 1.58 18.72 29.11
CA LYS A 248 1.07 19.28 30.37
C LYS A 248 0.20 18.30 31.16
N SER A 249 -0.44 17.34 30.48
CA SER A 249 -1.34 16.36 31.11
C SER A 249 -0.63 15.24 31.88
N GLY A 250 0.70 15.12 31.78
CA GLY A 250 1.49 14.14 32.53
C GLY A 250 1.20 12.66 32.18
N SER A 251 0.45 12.40 31.12
CA SER A 251 0.17 11.03 30.68
C SER A 251 1.37 10.45 29.92
N ASN A 252 1.99 9.42 30.49
CA ASN A 252 2.96 8.60 29.77
C ASN A 252 2.27 7.99 28.55
N SER A 253 2.69 8.41 27.36
CA SER A 253 2.10 8.09 26.06
C SER A 253 2.47 6.68 25.56
N SER A 254 2.42 5.66 26.42
CA SER A 254 2.39 4.26 25.95
C SER A 254 1.05 3.91 25.30
N GLY A 255 -0.01 4.65 25.63
CA GLY A 255 -1.35 4.52 25.05
C GLY A 255 -1.60 5.34 23.78
N TYR A 256 -0.62 6.10 23.27
CA TYR A 256 -0.80 6.96 22.08
C TYR A 256 -0.32 6.28 20.78
N ARG A 257 -0.06 4.97 20.80
CA ARG A 257 0.12 4.17 19.57
C ARG A 257 -1.14 4.23 18.70
N ASP A 258 -2.32 4.20 19.33
CA ASP A 258 -3.60 4.19 18.61
C ASP A 258 -4.12 5.60 18.30
N SER A 259 -3.76 6.61 19.11
CA SER A 259 -4.23 7.98 18.90
C SER A 259 -3.30 8.87 18.07
N VAL A 260 -2.00 8.57 17.93
CA VAL A 260 -1.17 9.22 16.89
C VAL A 260 -1.68 8.78 15.51
N ASP A 261 -1.95 7.48 15.33
CA ASP A 261 -2.51 6.97 14.07
C ASP A 261 -3.94 7.50 13.82
N ALA A 262 -4.76 7.67 14.87
CA ALA A 262 -6.10 8.25 14.74
C ALA A 262 -6.11 9.77 14.49
N ASP A 263 -5.20 10.54 15.10
CA ASP A 263 -5.11 12.00 14.89
C ASP A 263 -4.41 12.34 13.57
N ILE A 264 -3.43 11.54 13.12
CA ILE A 264 -2.87 11.64 11.75
C ILE A 264 -3.96 11.33 10.71
N SER A 265 -4.83 10.34 10.98
CA SER A 265 -5.98 10.03 10.11
C SER A 265 -7.04 11.13 10.09
N ARG A 266 -7.23 11.88 11.20
CA ARG A 266 -8.11 13.05 11.25
C ARG A 266 -7.53 14.26 10.52
N ILE A 267 -6.22 14.49 10.61
CA ILE A 267 -5.51 15.54 9.87
C ILE A 267 -5.55 15.27 8.37
N ALA A 268 -5.43 14.01 7.94
CA ALA A 268 -5.56 13.65 6.52
C ALA A 268 -6.94 13.95 5.94
N ASN A 269 -8.01 13.85 6.75
CA ASN A 269 -9.38 14.18 6.32
C ASN A 269 -9.70 15.68 6.37
N ALA A 270 -9.06 16.45 7.25
CA ALA A 270 -9.22 17.91 7.33
C ALA A 270 -8.49 18.66 6.19
N VAL A 271 -7.61 17.99 5.44
CA VAL A 271 -6.88 18.59 4.30
C VAL A 271 -7.60 18.36 2.95
N VAL A 272 -8.71 17.62 2.94
CA VAL A 272 -9.49 17.30 1.72
C VAL A 272 -10.88 17.96 1.71
N GLY A 273 -11.21 18.77 2.70
CA GLY A 273 -12.46 19.53 2.75
C GLY A 273 -12.23 20.98 3.16
N GLU A 274 -12.68 21.89 2.28
CA GLU A 274 -12.57 23.37 2.28
C GLU A 274 -11.32 23.98 1.61
#